data_AF-A0A2P4XP97-F1
#
_entry.id   AF-A0A2P4XP97-F1
#
_cell.length_a   1.000
_cell.length_b   1.000
_cell.length_c   1.000
_cell.angle_alpha   90.00
_cell.angle_beta   90.00
_cell.angle_gamma   90.00
#
_symmetry.space_group_name_H-M   'P 1'
#
loop_
_entity.id
_entity.type
_entity.pdbx_description
1 polymer ?
#
loop_
_entity_poly.entity_id
_entity_poly.type
_entity_poly.pdbx_seq_one_letter_code
_entity_poly.pdbx_strand_id
1 'polypeptide(L)'
;MMMLRRSTAALARNAAPATRAFSAAANASGEAKFEFSTPFELHRLDQGPAEFAVTNRKEMLEYYELMYTLRRMAMINETEYKARKISGFCHW
;
A
#
# COMPACT_ATOMS: atom_id res chain seq x y z
N MET A 1 -12.76 -44.99 46.25
CA MET A 1 -12.95 -43.52 46.23
C MET A 1 -12.72 -43.03 44.81
N MET A 2 -13.66 -42.22 44.31
CA MET A 2 -13.93 -41.92 42.90
C MET A 2 -12.77 -41.24 42.15
N MET A 3 -12.77 -41.47 40.84
CA MET A 3 -11.89 -40.89 39.83
C MET A 3 -11.86 -39.36 39.81
N LEU A 4 -10.72 -38.79 39.42
CA LEU A 4 -10.73 -37.56 38.62
C LEU A 4 -9.61 -37.62 37.57
N ARG A 5 -9.91 -38.24 36.43
CA ARG A 5 -9.14 -38.04 35.19
C ARG A 5 -9.28 -36.56 34.81
N ARG A 6 -8.18 -35.82 34.87
CA ARG A 6 -8.09 -34.48 34.27
C ARG A 6 -8.10 -34.63 32.75
N SER A 7 -9.28 -34.59 32.16
CA SER A 7 -9.47 -34.47 30.72
C SER A 7 -9.00 -33.08 30.27
N THR A 8 -7.79 -32.99 29.73
CA THR A 8 -7.39 -31.85 28.88
C THR A 8 -7.96 -32.10 27.49
N ALA A 9 -9.26 -31.82 27.31
CA ALA A 9 -9.83 -31.69 25.98
C ALA A 9 -9.25 -30.41 25.38
N ALA A 10 -8.14 -30.54 24.65
CA ALA A 10 -7.65 -29.48 23.77
C ALA A 10 -8.75 -29.22 22.73
N LEU A 11 -9.39 -28.05 22.79
CA LEU A 11 -10.20 -27.56 21.68
C LEU A 11 -9.27 -27.42 20.47
N ALA A 12 -9.26 -28.43 19.61
CA ALA A 12 -8.71 -28.31 18.27
C ALA A 12 -9.58 -27.30 17.52
N ARG A 13 -9.17 -26.03 17.55
CA ARG A 13 -9.71 -25.03 16.64
C ARG A 13 -9.24 -25.43 15.24
N ASN A 14 -10.10 -26.12 14.49
CA ASN A 14 -9.98 -26.21 13.04
C ASN A 14 -10.15 -24.79 12.49
N ALA A 15 -9.07 -24.02 12.49
CA ALA A 15 -8.99 -22.77 11.74
C ALA A 15 -9.00 -23.18 10.27
N ALA A 16 -10.18 -23.14 9.65
CA ALA A 16 -10.27 -23.17 8.20
C ALA A 16 -9.33 -22.08 7.68
N PRO A 17 -8.44 -22.38 6.73
CA PRO A 17 -7.66 -21.33 6.10
C PRO A 17 -8.68 -20.39 5.47
N ALA A 18 -8.82 -19.19 6.02
CA ALA A 18 -9.54 -18.12 5.39
C ALA A 18 -8.70 -17.72 4.17
N THR A 19 -8.84 -18.47 3.08
CA THR A 19 -8.43 -18.02 1.77
C THR A 19 -9.27 -16.78 1.51
N ARG A 20 -8.67 -15.61 1.73
CA ARG A 20 -9.20 -14.37 1.17
C ARG A 20 -9.21 -14.61 -0.33
N ALA A 21 -10.36 -15.00 -0.85
CA ALA A 21 -10.60 -15.04 -2.27
C ALA A 21 -10.48 -13.58 -2.73
N PHE A 22 -9.27 -13.18 -3.11
CA PHE A 22 -9.11 -12.07 -4.03
C PHE A 22 -9.78 -12.54 -5.30
N SER A 23 -11.05 -12.17 -5.45
CA SER A 23 -11.93 -12.53 -6.54
C SER A 23 -11.16 -12.39 -7.85
N ALA A 24 -11.30 -13.34 -8.77
CA ALA A 24 -10.67 -13.33 -10.09
C ALA A 24 -10.96 -12.06 -10.93
N ALA A 25 -11.88 -11.19 -10.47
CA ALA A 25 -12.02 -9.80 -10.89
C ALA A 25 -10.78 -8.92 -10.64
N ALA A 26 -9.78 -9.40 -9.89
CA ALA A 26 -8.52 -8.70 -9.66
C ALA A 26 -7.72 -8.47 -10.96
N ASN A 27 -7.99 -9.21 -12.03
CA ASN A 27 -7.42 -8.94 -13.36
C ASN A 27 -8.41 -8.20 -14.28
N ALA A 28 -9.21 -7.27 -13.75
CA ALA A 28 -9.88 -6.28 -14.59
C ALA A 28 -8.82 -5.44 -15.29
N SER A 29 -8.45 -5.83 -16.51
CA SER A 29 -7.64 -5.11 -17.49
C SER A 29 -8.40 -3.92 -18.09
N GLY A 30 -9.23 -3.25 -17.27
CA GLY A 30 -10.01 -2.10 -17.67
C GLY A 30 -9.19 -0.82 -17.47
N GLU A 31 -9.23 0.06 -18.46
CA GLU A 31 -8.79 1.43 -18.31
C GLU A 31 -9.66 2.14 -17.26
N ALA A 32 -9.01 2.87 -16.36
CA ALA A 32 -9.64 3.71 -15.35
C ALA A 32 -9.29 5.16 -15.67
N LYS A 33 -10.32 5.98 -15.91
CA LYS A 33 -10.20 7.42 -16.14
C LYS A 33 -10.38 8.16 -14.81
N PHE A 34 -9.47 9.08 -14.53
CA PHE A 34 -9.49 9.98 -13.39
C PHE A 34 -9.52 11.41 -13.89
N GLU A 35 -10.44 12.22 -13.36
CA GLU A 35 -10.55 13.64 -13.69
C GLU A 35 -9.93 14.47 -12.56
N PHE A 36 -9.15 15.47 -12.92
CA PHE A 36 -8.50 16.37 -11.98
C PHE A 36 -9.47 17.49 -11.60
N SER A 37 -9.67 17.69 -10.29
CA SER A 37 -10.61 18.71 -9.79
C SER A 37 -10.07 20.13 -9.90
N THR A 38 -8.75 20.29 -10.00
CA THR A 38 -8.08 21.59 -10.02
C THR A 38 -7.39 21.76 -11.37
N PRO A 39 -7.72 22.81 -12.14
CA PRO A 39 -7.09 23.07 -13.42
C PRO A 39 -5.63 23.51 -13.22
N PHE A 40 -4.79 23.27 -14.23
CA PHE A 40 -3.40 23.70 -14.20
C PHE A 40 -3.30 25.21 -14.42
N GLU A 41 -2.50 25.90 -13.60
CA GLU A 41 -2.17 27.30 -13.83
C GLU A 41 -1.24 27.42 -15.05
N LEU A 42 -1.64 28.25 -16.02
CA LEU A 42 -0.89 28.47 -17.25
C LEU A 42 -0.31 29.88 -17.26
N HIS A 43 0.97 29.98 -17.62
CA HIS A 43 1.62 31.27 -17.84
C HIS A 43 2.10 31.37 -19.29
N ARG A 44 1.48 32.26 -20.07
CA ARG A 44 1.76 32.50 -21.50
C ARG A 44 1.58 31.26 -22.39
N LEU A 45 0.61 30.42 -22.08
CA LEU A 45 0.22 29.26 -22.88
C LEU A 45 -1.27 29.32 -23.17
N ASP A 46 -1.65 29.06 -24.42
CA ASP A 46 -3.05 29.05 -24.85
C ASP A 46 -3.77 27.74 -24.47
N GLN A 47 -3.03 26.64 -24.32
CA GLN A 47 -3.56 25.32 -23.98
C GLN A 47 -2.69 24.63 -22.92
N GLY A 48 -3.36 23.98 -21.96
CA GLY A 48 -2.72 23.24 -20.87
C GLY A 48 -2.71 21.73 -21.07
N PRO A 49 -2.12 20.98 -20.12
CA PRO A 49 -2.26 19.52 -20.08
C PRO A 49 -3.72 19.09 -19.96
N ALA A 50 -4.00 17.85 -20.34
CA ALA A 50 -5.33 17.28 -20.15
C ALA A 50 -5.75 17.28 -18.68
N GLU A 51 -6.99 17.68 -18.40
CA GLU A 51 -7.58 17.70 -17.05
C GLU A 51 -8.02 16.30 -16.58
N PHE A 52 -7.55 15.26 -17.25
CA PHE A 52 -7.81 13.88 -16.90
C PHE A 52 -6.61 13.00 -17.24
N ALA A 53 -6.50 11.87 -16.54
CA ALA A 53 -5.57 10.82 -16.87
C ALA A 53 -6.30 9.48 -16.96
N VAL A 54 -5.80 8.62 -17.84
CA VAL A 54 -6.27 7.24 -17.97
C VAL A 54 -5.12 6.34 -17.53
N THR A 55 -5.41 5.38 -16.67
CA THR A 55 -4.42 4.43 -16.15
C THR A 55 -5.03 3.04 -16.10
N ASN A 56 -4.20 2.04 -15.84
CA ASN A 56 -4.63 0.67 -15.57
C ASN A 56 -4.25 0.26 -14.14
N ARG A 57 -4.77 -0.89 -13.70
CA ARG A 57 -4.48 -1.47 -12.37
C ARG A 57 -3.00 -1.72 -12.14
N LYS A 58 -2.28 -2.25 -13.14
CA LYS A 58 -0.88 -2.64 -13.00
C LYS A 58 -0.01 -1.41 -12.70
N GLU A 59 -0.17 -0.37 -13.51
CA GLU A 59 0.54 0.90 -13.35
C GLU A 59 0.25 1.56 -12.00
N MET A 60 -1.02 1.57 -11.57
CA MET A 60 -1.38 2.11 -10.24
C MET A 60 -0.74 1.35 -9.08
N LEU A 61 -0.65 0.01 -9.17
CA LEU A 61 0.01 -0.80 -8.15
C LEU A 61 1.52 -0.56 -8.13
N GLU A 62 2.14 -0.41 -9.29
CA GLU A 62 3.57 -0.09 -9.41
C GLU A 62 3.88 1.28 -8.78
N TYR A 63 3.07 2.31 -9.07
CA TYR A 63 3.23 3.62 -8.44
C TYR A 63 3.00 3.58 -6.93
N TYR A 64 1.99 2.85 -6.47
CA TYR A 64 1.73 2.69 -5.05
C TYR A 64 2.91 2.02 -4.33
N GLU A 65 3.44 0.92 -4.88
CA GLU A 65 4.57 0.20 -4.30
C GLU A 65 5.82 1.09 -4.23
N LEU A 66 6.13 1.82 -5.31
CA LEU A 66 7.25 2.74 -5.35
C LEU A 66 7.11 3.85 -4.30
N MET A 67 5.98 4.54 -4.29
CA MET A 67 5.72 5.63 -3.33
C MET A 67 5.74 5.13 -1.88
N TYR A 68 5.16 3.96 -1.62
CA TYR A 68 5.16 3.36 -0.29
C TYR A 68 6.57 3.00 0.15
N THR A 69 7.37 2.42 -0.74
CA THR A 69 8.77 2.06 -0.46
C THR A 69 9.59 3.30 -0.12
N LEU A 70 9.47 4.38 -0.91
CA LEU A 70 10.11 5.65 -0.61
C LEU A 70 9.65 6.19 0.76
N ARG A 71 8.35 6.18 1.05
CA ARG A 71 7.82 6.64 2.34
C ARG A 71 8.35 5.82 3.53
N ARG A 72 8.50 4.50 3.39
CA ARG A 72 9.07 3.62 4.43
C ARG A 72 10.55 3.89 4.64
N MET A 73 11.30 4.01 3.55
CA MET A 73 12.71 4.40 3.57
C MET A 73 12.88 5.74 4.30
N ALA A 74 11.91 6.66 4.18
CA ALA A 74 11.90 7.96 4.84
C ALA A 74 11.98 7.86 6.34
N MET A 75 11.03 7.09 6.88
CA MET A 75 10.86 6.95 8.31
C MET A 75 12.05 6.25 8.94
N ILE A 76 12.63 5.28 8.22
CA ILE A 76 13.82 4.57 8.68
C ILE A 76 14.99 5.55 8.72
N ASN A 77 15.22 6.32 7.66
CA ASN A 77 16.33 7.27 7.63
C ASN A 77 16.17 8.37 8.69
N GLU A 78 14.95 8.85 8.96
CA GLU A 78 14.71 9.78 10.08
C GLU A 78 15.06 9.15 11.43
N THR A 79 14.68 7.89 11.65
CA THR A 79 14.96 7.15 12.88
C THR A 79 16.46 6.92 13.06
N GLU A 80 17.14 6.51 12.00
CA GLU A 80 18.59 6.22 11.99
C GLU A 80 19.44 7.48 12.10
N TYR A 81 18.95 8.60 11.56
CA TYR A 81 19.57 9.92 11.76
C TYR A 81 19.51 10.34 13.22
N LYS A 82 18.35 10.21 13.88
CA LYS A 82 18.18 10.50 15.31
C LYS A 82 19.03 9.57 16.19
N ALA A 83 19.17 8.31 15.80
CA ALA A 83 20.06 7.34 16.45
C ALA A 83 21.56 7.60 16.19
N ARG A 84 21.91 8.65 15.42
CA ARG A 84 23.28 9.00 15.01
C ARG A 84 23.99 7.90 14.22
N LYS A 85 23.25 6.99 13.59
CA LYS A 85 23.82 6.00 12.65
C LYS A 85 24.10 6.62 11.28
N ILE A 86 23.28 7.60 10.88
CA ILE A 86 23.53 8.46 9.72
C ILE A 86 24.13 9.77 10.22
N SER A 87 25.18 10.27 9.57
CA SER A 87 25.88 11.52 9.93
C SER A 87 25.99 12.46 8.73
N GLY A 88 26.17 13.76 8.99
CA GLY A 88 26.17 14.78 7.95
C GLY A 88 24.75 15.20 7.55
N PHE A 89 24.53 15.53 6.28
CA PHE A 89 23.22 15.98 5.80
C PHE A 89 22.31 14.81 5.40
N CYS A 90 21.02 14.91 5.72
CA CYS A 90 19.99 13.94 5.36
C CYS A 90 18.77 14.71 4.83
N HIS A 91 18.73 14.96 3.51
CA HIS A 91 17.63 15.65 2.85
C HIS A 91 16.61 14.62 2.41
N TRP A 92 15.59 14.45 3.24
CA TRP A 92 14.52 13.50 3.03
C TRP A 92 13.25 14.17 2.51
#